data_AF-A0A6A4UFU7-F1
#
_entry.id   AF-A0A6A4UFU7-F1
#
_cell.length_a   1.000
_cell.length_b   1.000
_cell.length_c   1.000
_cell.angle_alpha   90.00
_cell.angle_beta   90.00
_cell.angle_gamma   90.00
#
_symmetry.space_group_name_H-M   'P 1'
#
loop_
_entity.id
_entity.type
_entity.pdbx_description
1 polymer ?
#
loop_
_entity_poly.entity_id
_entity_poly.type
_entity_poly.pdbx_seq_one_letter_code
_entity_poly.pdbx_strand_id
1 'polypeptide(L)'
;MPEEGIKLIEHSSILSFEEIVEFTKVAVEMGISKVRITGGEPLVRKGIINLVAMLSRITGIKDLSMTTNGLLLEKFAQELKTAGLQRVNISLDSIDEQKFSDITRGGNIGEVKKGIEAAKQAGLNPIKINCVIKKSMDEPDALEVKKYCDENGLEARFIYEMDIEKGEFGVVHGGSGGDCANCNRLRLTSAGFLKPCLFSDVSINIRKVYYKEAMRMAIEQKPACGNLSTTHKFYNIGG
;
A
#
# COMPACT_ATOMS: atom_id res chain seq x y z
N MET A 1 -3.07 10.53 -9.06
CA MET A 1 -3.29 11.80 -8.30
C MET A 1 -4.51 12.51 -8.88
N PRO A 2 -5.26 13.35 -8.13
CA PRO A 2 -6.39 14.13 -8.67
C PRO A 2 -5.92 15.19 -9.68
N GLU A 3 -6.74 15.57 -10.67
CA GLU A 3 -6.41 16.67 -11.62
C GLU A 3 -6.19 18.01 -10.89
N GLU A 4 -6.94 18.21 -9.81
CA GLU A 4 -6.88 19.42 -8.98
C GLU A 4 -5.72 19.42 -7.97
N GLY A 5 -4.85 18.40 -8.00
CA GLY A 5 -3.79 18.20 -7.01
C GLY A 5 -4.27 17.56 -5.71
N ILE A 6 -3.34 17.29 -4.78
CA ILE A 6 -3.67 16.78 -3.44
C ILE A 6 -3.72 17.96 -2.48
N LYS A 7 -4.81 18.09 -1.71
CA LYS A 7 -4.92 19.10 -0.65
C LYS A 7 -3.77 18.91 0.35
N LEU A 8 -2.90 19.92 0.47
CA LEU A 8 -1.78 19.90 1.41
C LEU A 8 -2.33 19.78 2.83
N ILE A 9 -1.90 18.74 3.54
CA ILE A 9 -2.23 18.51 4.94
C ILE A 9 -1.13 19.18 5.77
N GLU A 10 -1.52 19.93 6.80
CA GLU A 10 -0.58 20.54 7.75
C GLU A 10 0.33 19.48 8.38
N HIS A 11 1.62 19.78 8.53
CA HIS A 11 2.60 18.81 9.03
C HIS A 11 2.22 18.25 10.42
N SER A 12 1.61 19.08 11.28
CA SER A 12 1.10 18.69 12.60
C SER A 12 -0.06 17.68 12.55
N SER A 13 -0.77 17.65 11.44
CA SER A 13 -1.89 16.73 11.22
C SER A 13 -1.42 15.36 10.73
N ILE A 14 -0.14 15.20 10.39
CA ILE A 14 0.45 13.91 10.02
C ILE A 14 1.05 13.26 11.27
N LEU A 15 0.92 11.94 11.39
CA LEU A 15 1.59 11.17 12.45
C LEU A 15 3.10 11.28 12.33
N SER A 16 3.79 11.46 13.45
CA SER A 16 5.24 11.31 13.53
C SER A 16 5.65 9.85 13.34
N PHE A 17 6.94 9.59 13.08
CA PHE A 17 7.42 8.22 12.97
C PHE A 17 7.38 7.48 14.31
N GLU A 18 7.61 8.19 15.40
CA GLU A 18 7.49 7.70 16.77
C GLU A 18 6.05 7.26 17.05
N GLU A 19 5.05 8.08 16.69
CA GLU A 19 3.64 7.70 16.86
C GLU A 19 3.28 6.45 16.05
N ILE A 20 3.75 6.34 14.79
CA ILE A 20 3.53 5.14 13.96
C ILE A 20 4.16 3.91 14.61
N VAL A 21 5.37 4.04 15.12
CA VAL A 21 6.14 2.94 15.74
C VAL A 21 5.51 2.49 17.05
N GLU A 22 5.13 3.42 17.93
CA GLU A 22 4.46 3.09 19.20
C GLU A 22 3.08 2.46 18.98
N PHE A 23 2.30 2.97 18.02
CA PHE A 23 1.05 2.31 17.64
C PHE A 23 1.31 0.89 17.10
N THR A 24 2.32 0.72 16.25
CA THR A 24 2.64 -0.58 15.65
C THR A 24 3.07 -1.60 16.70
N LYS A 25 3.84 -1.21 17.72
CA LYS A 25 4.20 -2.09 18.85
C LYS A 25 2.96 -2.66 19.53
N VAL A 26 2.00 -1.79 19.90
CA VAL A 26 0.74 -2.20 20.52
C VAL A 26 -0.06 -3.12 19.59
N ALA A 27 -0.11 -2.82 18.29
CA ALA A 27 -0.80 -3.66 17.32
C ALA A 27 -0.15 -5.06 17.20
N VAL A 28 1.17 -5.15 17.27
CA VAL A 28 1.93 -6.41 17.23
C VAL A 28 1.69 -7.24 18.49
N GLU A 29 1.64 -6.63 19.66
CA GLU A 29 1.23 -7.28 20.92
C GLU A 29 -0.18 -7.86 20.85
N MET A 30 -1.05 -7.26 20.03
CA MET A 30 -2.41 -7.74 19.76
C MET A 30 -2.51 -8.75 18.61
N GLY A 31 -1.38 -9.24 18.08
CA GLY A 31 -1.32 -10.33 17.10
C GLY A 31 -1.06 -9.91 15.66
N ILE A 32 -0.88 -8.61 15.37
CA ILE A 32 -0.42 -8.18 14.04
C ILE A 32 1.01 -8.66 13.81
N SER A 33 1.25 -9.33 12.69
CA SER A 33 2.57 -9.82 12.30
C SER A 33 3.02 -9.35 10.92
N LYS A 34 2.15 -8.64 10.19
CA LYS A 34 2.42 -8.13 8.84
C LYS A 34 2.15 -6.63 8.80
N VAL A 35 3.17 -5.86 8.44
CA VAL A 35 3.09 -4.41 8.32
C VAL A 35 3.42 -4.01 6.89
N ARG A 36 2.53 -3.22 6.28
CA ARG A 36 2.69 -2.69 4.93
C ARG A 36 2.69 -1.18 4.96
N ILE A 37 3.79 -0.58 4.52
CA ILE A 37 3.92 0.86 4.33
C ILE A 37 3.31 1.23 2.98
N THR A 38 2.48 2.27 2.97
CA THR A 38 1.79 2.81 1.79
C THR A 38 1.48 4.30 2.04
N GLY A 39 0.72 4.97 1.17
CA GLY A 39 0.22 6.34 1.38
C GLY A 39 -0.36 7.01 0.13
N GLY A 40 0.19 8.15 -0.26
CA GLY A 40 0.25 8.46 -1.69
C GLY A 40 1.39 7.64 -2.27
N GLU A 41 2.51 8.30 -2.56
CA GLU A 41 3.79 7.65 -2.80
C GLU A 41 4.67 7.69 -1.53
N PRO A 42 4.96 6.56 -0.85
CA PRO A 42 5.73 6.57 0.38
C PRO A 42 7.17 7.06 0.20
N LEU A 43 7.79 6.87 -0.97
CA LEU A 43 9.17 7.30 -1.22
C LEU A 43 9.34 8.81 -1.31
N VAL A 44 8.24 9.58 -1.42
CA VAL A 44 8.26 11.04 -1.34
C VAL A 44 8.36 11.52 0.12
N ARG A 45 8.05 10.67 1.10
CA ARG A 45 8.10 11.06 2.51
C ARG A 45 9.54 11.15 3.00
N LYS A 46 10.00 12.37 3.32
CA LYS A 46 11.32 12.61 3.89
C LYS A 46 11.56 11.73 5.13
N GLY A 47 12.70 11.03 5.15
CA GLY A 47 13.08 10.15 6.26
C GLY A 47 12.43 8.77 6.22
N ILE A 48 11.82 8.35 5.10
CA ILE A 48 11.18 7.02 4.98
C ILE A 48 12.09 5.86 5.37
N ILE A 49 13.40 5.95 5.08
CA ILE A 49 14.40 4.95 5.49
C ILE A 49 14.45 4.80 7.01
N ASN A 50 14.38 5.91 7.76
CA ASN A 50 14.37 5.88 9.22
C ASN A 50 13.11 5.19 9.75
N LEU A 51 11.94 5.46 9.17
CA LEU A 51 10.71 4.77 9.55
C LEU A 51 10.82 3.25 9.34
N VAL A 52 11.34 2.83 8.18
CA VAL A 52 11.57 1.40 7.89
C VAL A 52 12.49 0.78 8.93
N ALA A 53 13.59 1.46 9.27
CA ALA A 53 14.55 1.00 10.28
C ALA A 53 13.95 0.93 11.69
N MET A 54 13.06 1.85 12.06
CA MET A 54 12.38 1.80 13.35
C MET A 54 11.37 0.64 13.41
N LEU A 55 10.61 0.43 12.32
CA LEU A 55 9.63 -0.65 12.22
C LEU A 55 10.30 -2.02 12.20
N SER A 56 11.41 -2.19 11.47
CA SER A 56 12.10 -3.48 11.35
C SER A 56 12.67 -3.99 12.69
N ARG A 57 12.89 -3.10 13.66
CA ARG A 57 13.34 -3.44 15.02
C ARG A 57 12.21 -3.92 15.94
N ILE A 58 10.95 -3.81 15.54
CA ILE A 58 9.81 -4.27 16.35
C ILE A 58 9.77 -5.80 16.30
N THR A 59 10.06 -6.43 17.44
CA THR A 59 9.95 -7.88 17.60
C THR A 59 8.50 -8.32 17.39
N GLY A 60 8.27 -9.31 16.53
CA GLY A 60 6.95 -9.83 16.19
C GLY A 60 6.47 -9.47 14.77
N ILE A 61 7.06 -8.46 14.13
CA ILE A 61 6.84 -8.22 12.70
C ILE A 61 7.56 -9.30 11.90
N LYS A 62 6.79 -10.15 11.22
CA LYS A 62 7.26 -11.25 10.37
C LYS A 62 7.35 -10.85 8.89
N ASP A 63 6.50 -9.91 8.45
CA ASP A 63 6.46 -9.43 7.06
C ASP A 63 6.42 -7.89 7.09
N LEU A 64 7.53 -7.25 6.70
CA LEU A 64 7.63 -5.80 6.51
C LEU A 64 7.75 -5.50 5.02
N SER A 65 6.75 -4.82 4.47
CA SER A 65 6.67 -4.56 3.03
C SER A 65 6.23 -3.13 2.72
N MET A 66 6.45 -2.69 1.48
CA MET A 66 6.04 -1.38 1.00
C MET A 66 5.27 -1.50 -0.32
N THR A 67 4.28 -0.64 -0.55
CA THR A 67 3.69 -0.43 -1.89
C THR A 67 4.13 0.92 -2.43
N THR A 68 4.63 0.97 -3.66
CA THR A 68 5.14 2.17 -4.34
C THR A 68 4.76 2.15 -5.83
N ASN A 69 4.78 3.30 -6.50
CA ASN A 69 4.71 3.38 -7.96
C ASN A 69 6.03 2.99 -8.65
N GLY A 70 7.12 2.82 -7.90
CA GLY A 70 8.41 2.34 -8.41
C GLY A 70 9.31 3.41 -9.03
N LEU A 71 8.83 4.63 -9.30
CA LEU A 71 9.61 5.68 -9.99
C LEU A 71 10.86 6.10 -9.20
N LEU A 72 10.75 6.20 -7.88
CA LEU A 72 11.87 6.57 -7.01
C LEU A 72 12.66 5.37 -6.49
N LEU A 73 12.23 4.14 -6.81
CA LEU A 73 12.73 2.95 -6.14
C LEU A 73 14.21 2.68 -6.44
N GLU A 74 14.70 3.04 -7.62
CA GLU A 74 16.13 2.93 -7.99
C GLU A 74 17.04 3.61 -6.94
N LYS A 75 16.62 4.79 -6.47
CA LYS A 75 17.39 5.59 -5.50
C LYS A 75 17.35 5.03 -4.08
N PHE A 76 16.29 4.31 -3.71
CA PHE A 76 16.02 3.91 -2.33
C PHE A 76 16.18 2.41 -2.06
N ALA A 77 16.16 1.54 -3.08
CA ALA A 77 16.07 0.09 -2.91
C ALA A 77 17.11 -0.49 -1.94
N GLN A 78 18.38 -0.11 -2.09
CA GLN A 78 19.48 -0.61 -1.27
C GLN A 78 19.36 -0.13 0.19
N GLU A 79 19.04 1.14 0.41
CA GLU A 79 18.86 1.70 1.76
C GLU A 79 17.64 1.09 2.45
N LEU A 80 16.53 0.90 1.72
CA LEU A 80 15.33 0.25 2.23
C LEU A 80 15.61 -1.19 2.69
N LYS A 81 16.34 -1.97 1.86
CA LYS A 81 16.76 -3.31 2.25
C LYS A 81 17.61 -3.28 3.51
N THR A 82 18.61 -2.41 3.53
CA THR A 82 19.56 -2.28 4.66
C THR A 82 18.83 -1.89 5.95
N ALA A 83 17.80 -1.05 5.85
CA ALA A 83 16.91 -0.68 6.95
C ALA A 83 16.00 -1.83 7.42
N GLY A 84 15.93 -2.95 6.69
CA GLY A 84 15.17 -4.14 7.06
C GLY A 84 13.85 -4.31 6.31
N LEU A 85 13.60 -3.54 5.24
CA LEU A 85 12.48 -3.84 4.33
C LEU A 85 12.70 -5.20 3.68
N GLN A 86 11.68 -6.05 3.67
CA GLN A 86 11.81 -7.40 3.16
C GLN A 86 11.43 -7.49 1.68
N ARG A 87 10.33 -6.82 1.31
CA ARG A 87 9.74 -6.95 -0.03
C ARG A 87 8.95 -5.71 -0.45
N VAL A 88 8.71 -5.59 -1.75
CA VAL A 88 7.99 -4.46 -2.34
C VAL A 88 6.83 -4.93 -3.21
N ASN A 89 5.79 -4.11 -3.25
CA ASN A 89 4.74 -4.16 -4.23
C ASN A 89 4.86 -2.93 -5.13
N ILE A 90 4.84 -3.10 -6.44
CA ILE A 90 4.97 -2.00 -7.39
C ILE A 90 3.67 -1.92 -8.19
N SER A 91 3.06 -0.74 -8.24
CA SER A 91 1.89 -0.49 -9.10
C SER A 91 2.35 -0.25 -10.54
N LEU A 92 1.86 -1.06 -11.47
CA LEU A 92 2.19 -1.00 -12.90
C LEU A 92 1.00 -1.53 -13.71
N ASP A 93 0.23 -0.63 -14.29
CA ASP A 93 -1.03 -0.95 -14.98
C ASP A 93 -0.87 -1.18 -16.49
N SER A 94 0.28 -0.82 -17.07
CA SER A 94 0.61 -1.10 -18.47
C SER A 94 2.13 -1.11 -18.67
N ILE A 95 2.62 -1.92 -19.62
CA ILE A 95 4.02 -1.91 -20.05
C ILE A 95 4.27 -1.07 -21.30
N ASP A 96 3.21 -0.55 -21.92
CA ASP A 96 3.28 0.40 -23.02
C ASP A 96 3.65 1.79 -22.50
N GLU A 97 4.65 2.41 -23.12
CA GLU A 97 5.21 3.69 -22.63
C GLU A 97 4.21 4.84 -22.72
N GLN A 98 3.45 4.92 -23.82
CA GLN A 98 2.49 6.00 -24.01
C GLN A 98 1.32 5.86 -23.05
N LYS A 99 0.71 4.66 -22.96
CA LYS A 99 -0.36 4.40 -22.00
C LYS A 99 0.10 4.57 -20.56
N PHE A 100 1.30 4.11 -20.21
CA PHE A 100 1.84 4.30 -18.87
C PHE A 100 1.97 5.78 -18.54
N SER A 101 2.51 6.57 -19.47
CA SER A 101 2.60 8.03 -19.32
C SER A 101 1.21 8.66 -19.16
N ASP A 102 0.21 8.26 -19.94
CA ASP A 102 -1.15 8.78 -19.84
C ASP A 102 -1.82 8.43 -18.50
N ILE A 103 -1.69 7.18 -18.04
CA ILE A 103 -2.24 6.68 -16.77
C ILE A 103 -1.59 7.39 -15.57
N THR A 104 -0.25 7.51 -15.61
CA THR A 104 0.53 8.09 -14.51
C THR A 104 0.69 9.61 -14.58
N ARG A 105 0.19 10.23 -15.66
CA ARG A 105 0.25 11.67 -15.95
C ARG A 105 1.68 12.18 -16.13
N GLY A 106 2.42 11.52 -17.03
CA GLY A 106 3.79 11.88 -17.41
C GLY A 106 4.88 11.03 -16.74
N GLY A 107 4.53 9.91 -16.12
CA GLY A 107 5.52 8.99 -15.55
C GLY A 107 6.31 8.25 -16.63
N ASN A 108 7.53 7.85 -16.29
CA ASN A 108 8.42 7.12 -17.19
C ASN A 108 8.52 5.65 -16.78
N ILE A 109 8.10 4.73 -17.66
CA ILE A 109 8.17 3.30 -17.37
C ILE A 109 9.62 2.79 -17.24
N GLY A 110 10.56 3.41 -17.95
CA GLY A 110 11.98 3.10 -17.83
C GLY A 110 12.51 3.32 -16.41
N GLU A 111 12.05 4.34 -15.71
CA GLU A 111 12.38 4.55 -14.28
C GLU A 111 11.80 3.45 -13.39
N VAL A 112 10.57 3.00 -13.65
CA VAL A 112 9.98 1.86 -12.93
C VAL A 112 10.79 0.59 -13.17
N LYS A 113 11.20 0.32 -14.42
CA LYS A 113 12.04 -0.84 -14.78
C LYS A 113 13.38 -0.79 -14.04
N LYS A 114 14.06 0.36 -14.01
CA LYS A 114 15.28 0.55 -13.20
C LYS A 114 15.03 0.33 -11.72
N GLY A 115 13.90 0.82 -11.20
CA GLY A 115 13.49 0.58 -9.81
C GLY A 115 13.27 -0.90 -9.49
N ILE A 116 12.66 -1.67 -10.40
CA ILE A 116 12.50 -3.12 -10.28
C ILE A 116 13.87 -3.81 -10.24
N GLU A 117 14.78 -3.46 -11.15
CA GLU A 117 16.13 -4.06 -11.19
C GLU A 117 16.93 -3.72 -9.93
N ALA A 118 16.88 -2.48 -9.45
CA ALA A 118 17.52 -2.08 -8.20
C ALA A 118 16.95 -2.85 -7.00
N ALA A 119 15.63 -3.09 -6.96
CA ALA A 119 15.00 -3.89 -5.92
C ALA A 119 15.45 -5.37 -5.95
N LYS A 120 15.61 -5.95 -7.15
CA LYS A 120 16.17 -7.30 -7.31
C LYS A 120 17.61 -7.35 -6.80
N GLN A 121 18.45 -6.41 -7.22
CA GLN A 121 19.86 -6.34 -6.82
C GLN A 121 20.03 -6.15 -5.31
N ALA A 122 19.17 -5.33 -4.69
CA ALA A 122 19.14 -5.17 -3.24
C ALA A 122 18.61 -6.42 -2.51
N GLY A 123 18.03 -7.40 -3.20
CA GLY A 123 17.47 -8.60 -2.60
C GLY A 123 16.14 -8.37 -1.88
N LEU A 124 15.33 -7.40 -2.33
CA LEU A 124 13.94 -7.26 -1.91
C LEU A 124 13.12 -8.35 -2.62
N ASN A 125 12.55 -9.29 -1.85
CA ASN A 125 11.94 -10.49 -2.43
C ASN A 125 10.77 -10.99 -1.57
N PRO A 126 9.61 -11.37 -2.15
CA PRO A 126 9.22 -11.25 -3.56
C PRO A 126 8.90 -9.82 -4.00
N ILE A 127 9.23 -9.48 -5.24
CA ILE A 127 8.73 -8.27 -5.89
C ILE A 127 7.38 -8.60 -6.52
N LYS A 128 6.32 -7.93 -6.04
CA LYS A 128 4.96 -8.13 -6.55
C LYS A 128 4.52 -6.97 -7.42
N ILE A 129 3.99 -7.23 -8.60
CA ILE A 129 3.39 -6.22 -9.46
C ILE A 129 1.89 -6.19 -9.23
N ASN A 130 1.33 -5.00 -9.02
CA ASN A 130 -0.10 -4.75 -8.97
C ASN A 130 -0.53 -4.10 -10.27
N CYS A 131 -1.44 -4.75 -10.99
CA CYS A 131 -2.08 -4.24 -12.20
C CYS A 131 -3.58 -4.11 -11.93
N VAL A 132 -4.14 -2.93 -12.13
CA VAL A 132 -5.58 -2.71 -12.08
C VAL A 132 -6.23 -3.21 -13.37
N ILE A 133 -7.35 -3.93 -13.23
CA ILE A 133 -8.15 -4.48 -14.35
C ILE A 133 -9.60 -4.03 -14.21
N LYS A 134 -10.35 -3.90 -15.31
CA LYS A 134 -11.75 -3.42 -15.27
C LYS A 134 -12.78 -4.53 -15.37
N LYS A 135 -12.51 -5.53 -16.21
CA LYS A 135 -13.41 -6.62 -16.59
C LYS A 135 -12.77 -7.98 -16.34
N SER A 136 -11.53 -8.19 -16.75
CA SER A 136 -10.86 -9.49 -16.59
C SER A 136 -9.34 -9.41 -16.72
N MET A 137 -8.67 -10.51 -16.40
CA MET A 137 -7.22 -10.67 -16.60
C MET A 137 -6.82 -10.88 -18.07
N ASP A 138 -7.81 -11.02 -18.97
CA ASP A 138 -7.59 -11.19 -20.41
C ASP A 138 -7.51 -9.84 -21.14
N GLU A 139 -7.58 -8.73 -20.40
CA GLU A 139 -7.32 -7.40 -20.94
C GLU A 139 -5.90 -7.34 -21.53
N PRO A 140 -5.71 -6.69 -22.69
CA PRO A 140 -4.40 -6.65 -23.34
C PRO A 140 -3.26 -6.20 -22.42
N ASP A 141 -3.47 -5.11 -21.66
CA ASP A 141 -2.46 -4.59 -20.73
C ASP A 141 -2.17 -5.58 -19.59
N ALA A 142 -3.19 -6.28 -19.08
CA ALA A 142 -3.01 -7.30 -18.04
C ALA A 142 -2.20 -8.51 -18.53
N LEU A 143 -2.43 -8.95 -19.77
CA LEU A 143 -1.67 -10.03 -20.40
C LEU A 143 -0.22 -9.64 -20.63
N GLU A 144 0.04 -8.40 -21.05
CA GLU A 144 1.39 -7.88 -21.23
C GLU A 144 2.13 -7.72 -19.91
N VAL A 145 1.47 -7.20 -18.86
CA VAL A 145 2.04 -7.15 -17.50
C VAL A 145 2.32 -8.55 -16.98
N LYS A 146 1.41 -9.51 -17.21
CA LYS A 146 1.63 -10.92 -16.83
C LYS A 146 2.88 -11.47 -17.49
N LYS A 147 2.99 -11.32 -18.82
CA LYS A 147 4.14 -11.78 -19.60
C LYS A 147 5.44 -11.14 -19.09
N TYR A 148 5.43 -9.82 -18.87
CA TYR A 148 6.57 -9.10 -18.30
C TYR A 148 6.97 -9.66 -16.92
N CYS A 149 6.00 -9.97 -16.05
CA CYS A 149 6.28 -10.56 -14.74
C CYS A 149 6.91 -11.95 -14.87
N ASP A 150 6.34 -12.80 -15.71
CA ASP A 150 6.82 -14.17 -15.96
C ASP A 150 8.28 -14.16 -16.49
N GLU A 151 8.59 -13.26 -17.43
CA GLU A 151 9.93 -13.10 -18.01
C GLU A 151 10.98 -12.56 -17.01
N ASN A 152 10.53 -11.89 -15.96
CA ASN A 152 11.39 -11.16 -15.01
C ASN A 152 11.41 -11.75 -13.60
N GLY A 153 10.77 -12.90 -13.37
CA GLY A 153 10.69 -13.53 -12.05
C GLY A 153 9.93 -12.70 -11.02
N LEU A 154 8.89 -11.98 -11.45
CA LEU A 154 8.05 -11.12 -10.61
C LEU A 154 6.69 -11.81 -10.36
N GLU A 155 6.04 -11.49 -9.24
CA GLU A 155 4.70 -12.00 -8.94
C GLU A 155 3.62 -11.01 -9.37
N ALA A 156 2.86 -11.34 -10.43
CA ALA A 156 1.74 -10.52 -10.88
C ALA A 156 0.51 -10.65 -9.95
N ARG A 157 -0.18 -9.53 -9.73
CA ARG A 157 -1.48 -9.45 -9.06
C ARG A 157 -2.42 -8.55 -9.83
N PHE A 158 -3.62 -9.05 -10.08
CA PHE A 158 -4.65 -8.32 -10.81
C PHE A 158 -5.75 -7.89 -9.85
N ILE A 159 -5.97 -6.58 -9.79
CA ILE A 159 -6.88 -5.93 -8.85
C ILE A 159 -8.02 -5.34 -9.67
N TYR A 160 -9.26 -5.76 -9.43
CA TYR A 160 -10.40 -5.10 -10.04
C TYR A 160 -10.43 -3.62 -9.67
N GLU A 161 -10.67 -2.76 -10.64
CA GLU A 161 -10.94 -1.34 -10.43
C GLU A 161 -12.05 -1.23 -9.38
N MET A 162 -11.77 -0.42 -8.37
CA MET A 162 -12.61 -0.30 -7.18
C MET A 162 -13.31 1.06 -7.18
N ASP A 163 -14.58 1.06 -6.78
CA ASP A 163 -15.35 2.27 -6.50
C ASP A 163 -15.75 2.26 -5.02
N ILE A 164 -15.04 3.03 -4.19
CA ILE A 164 -15.29 3.10 -2.75
C ILE A 164 -16.69 3.67 -2.45
N GLU A 165 -17.15 4.64 -3.24
CA GLU A 165 -18.42 5.33 -3.01
C GLU A 165 -19.62 4.44 -3.37
N LYS A 166 -19.45 3.56 -4.36
CA LYS A 166 -20.46 2.56 -4.74
C LYS A 166 -20.31 1.22 -4.02
N GLY A 167 -19.17 1.00 -3.36
CA GLY A 167 -18.86 -0.28 -2.73
C GLY A 167 -18.47 -1.39 -3.71
N GLU A 168 -17.97 -1.03 -4.88
CA GLU A 168 -17.58 -1.98 -5.91
C GLU A 168 -16.11 -2.39 -5.71
N PHE A 169 -15.88 -3.68 -5.51
CA PHE A 169 -14.55 -4.29 -5.49
C PHE A 169 -14.64 -5.78 -5.82
N GLY A 170 -13.51 -6.34 -6.28
CA GLY A 170 -13.40 -7.76 -6.59
C GLY A 170 -12.31 -8.46 -5.77
N VAL A 171 -12.30 -9.80 -5.83
CA VAL A 171 -11.19 -10.60 -5.31
C VAL A 171 -9.94 -10.34 -6.14
N VAL A 172 -8.81 -10.13 -5.47
CA VAL A 172 -7.52 -9.90 -6.13
C VAL A 172 -6.93 -11.22 -6.59
N HIS A 173 -6.70 -11.37 -7.90
CA HIS A 173 -5.99 -12.52 -8.43
C HIS A 173 -4.50 -12.42 -8.10
N GLY A 174 -3.89 -13.54 -7.67
CA GLY A 174 -2.51 -13.57 -7.17
C GLY A 174 -2.34 -12.98 -5.75
N GLY A 175 -3.44 -12.72 -5.04
CA GLY A 175 -3.42 -12.17 -3.68
C GLY A 175 -4.65 -12.57 -2.85
N SER A 176 -4.80 -11.94 -1.68
CA SER A 176 -5.95 -12.14 -0.77
C SER A 176 -6.75 -10.86 -0.56
N GLY A 177 -6.68 -9.92 -1.50
CA GLY A 177 -7.53 -8.72 -1.48
C GLY A 177 -8.96 -9.06 -1.90
N GLY A 178 -9.94 -8.30 -1.44
CA GLY A 178 -11.36 -8.50 -1.77
C GLY A 178 -12.04 -9.70 -1.09
N ASP A 179 -11.29 -10.69 -0.60
CA ASP A 179 -11.82 -11.78 0.22
C ASP A 179 -12.15 -11.29 1.64
N CYS A 180 -13.39 -10.83 1.84
CA CYS A 180 -13.83 -10.28 3.11
C CYS A 180 -13.94 -11.32 4.23
N ALA A 181 -14.31 -12.56 3.90
CA ALA A 181 -14.45 -13.64 4.88
C ALA A 181 -13.14 -13.94 5.60
N ASN A 182 -12.00 -13.77 4.92
CA ASN A 182 -10.66 -13.98 5.48
C ASN A 182 -9.89 -12.66 5.72
N CYS A 183 -10.56 -11.50 5.62
CA CYS A 183 -9.89 -10.21 5.72
C CYS A 183 -9.50 -9.89 7.18
N ASN A 184 -8.20 -9.78 7.44
CA ASN A 184 -7.62 -9.41 8.74
C ASN A 184 -6.87 -8.07 8.71
N ARG A 185 -7.19 -7.21 7.74
CA ARG A 185 -6.50 -5.93 7.53
C ARG A 185 -7.13 -4.80 8.33
N LEU A 186 -6.30 -3.98 8.95
CA LEU A 186 -6.63 -2.65 9.46
C LEU A 186 -5.75 -1.63 8.72
N ARG A 187 -6.17 -0.37 8.65
CA ARG A 187 -5.44 0.70 7.98
C ARG A 187 -5.25 1.88 8.91
N LEU A 188 -4.01 2.27 9.16
CA LEU A 188 -3.70 3.52 9.82
C LEU A 188 -3.42 4.59 8.75
N THR A 189 -4.20 5.66 8.74
CA THR A 189 -3.97 6.78 7.82
C THR A 189 -2.79 7.63 8.29
N SER A 190 -2.20 8.39 7.36
CA SER A 190 -1.18 9.39 7.69
C SER A 190 -1.66 10.41 8.72
N ALA A 191 -2.97 10.68 8.78
CA ALA A 191 -3.59 11.64 9.70
C ALA A 191 -3.96 11.07 11.09
N GLY A 192 -3.57 9.84 11.40
CA GLY A 192 -3.81 9.25 12.72
C GLY A 192 -5.19 8.64 12.91
N PHE A 193 -5.82 8.20 11.82
CA PHE A 193 -7.09 7.49 11.88
C PHE A 193 -6.90 6.01 11.58
N LEU A 194 -7.33 5.16 12.51
CA LEU A 194 -7.39 3.72 12.34
C LEU A 194 -8.74 3.34 11.72
N LYS A 195 -8.68 2.65 10.58
CA LYS A 195 -9.86 2.22 9.83
C LYS A 195 -9.90 0.70 9.76
N PRO A 196 -11.05 0.08 10.03
CA PRO A 196 -11.14 -1.37 10.03
C PRO A 196 -11.40 -1.97 8.64
N CYS A 197 -11.88 -1.15 7.71
CA CYS A 197 -12.10 -1.52 6.32
C CYS A 197 -11.78 -0.32 5.42
N LEU A 198 -11.40 -0.59 4.17
CA LEU A 198 -11.32 0.43 3.11
C LEU A 198 -12.71 0.87 2.65
N PHE A 199 -13.70 0.00 2.77
CA PHE A 199 -15.09 0.21 2.34
C PHE A 199 -15.99 0.37 3.57
N SER A 200 -15.66 1.35 4.41
CA SER A 200 -16.42 1.71 5.61
C SER A 200 -16.10 3.13 6.04
N ASP A 201 -17.10 3.87 6.49
CA ASP A 201 -16.93 5.20 7.10
C ASP A 201 -16.37 5.16 8.52
N VAL A 202 -16.24 3.98 9.13
CA VAL A 202 -15.66 3.82 10.47
C VAL A 202 -14.20 4.28 10.48
N SER A 203 -13.89 5.15 11.43
CA SER A 203 -12.58 5.79 11.55
C SER A 203 -12.35 6.20 13.00
N ILE A 204 -11.30 5.65 13.63
CA ILE A 204 -10.97 5.90 15.03
C ILE A 204 -9.73 6.78 15.12
N ASN A 205 -9.81 7.93 15.78
CA ASN A 205 -8.64 8.80 15.97
C ASN A 205 -7.75 8.26 17.09
N ILE A 206 -6.55 7.79 16.74
CA ILE A 206 -5.63 7.15 17.71
C ILE A 206 -5.02 8.13 18.71
N ARG A 207 -5.14 9.46 18.48
CA ARG A 207 -4.68 10.50 19.41
C ARG A 207 -5.77 10.87 20.44
N LYS A 208 -6.99 10.35 20.29
CA LYS A 208 -8.13 10.65 21.19
C LYS A 208 -8.44 9.52 22.17
N VAL A 209 -7.83 8.36 22.00
CA VAL A 209 -7.99 7.18 22.85
C VAL A 209 -6.64 6.48 22.98
N TYR A 210 -6.50 5.58 23.95
CA TYR A 210 -5.30 4.73 24.04
C TYR A 210 -5.19 3.79 22.82
N TYR A 211 -3.97 3.51 22.35
CA TYR A 211 -3.76 2.70 21.13
C TYR A 211 -4.40 1.31 21.19
N LYS A 212 -4.34 0.65 22.35
CA LYS A 212 -4.96 -0.67 22.56
C LYS A 212 -6.49 -0.59 22.44
N GLU A 213 -7.07 0.50 22.94
CA GLU A 213 -8.51 0.74 22.83
C GLU A 213 -8.92 1.09 21.40
N ALA A 214 -8.14 1.92 20.69
CA ALA A 214 -8.36 2.17 19.27
C ALA A 214 -8.39 0.86 18.45
N MET A 215 -7.43 -0.04 18.72
CA MET A 215 -7.37 -1.36 18.10
C MET A 215 -8.61 -2.20 18.41
N ARG A 216 -9.03 -2.28 19.68
CA ARG A 216 -10.24 -3.00 20.09
C ARG A 216 -11.48 -2.46 19.38
N MET A 217 -11.68 -1.14 19.40
CA MET A 217 -12.79 -0.46 18.73
C MET A 217 -12.80 -0.72 17.22
N ALA A 218 -11.63 -0.72 16.56
CA ALA A 218 -11.53 -1.02 15.14
C ALA A 218 -11.88 -2.49 14.84
N ILE A 219 -11.39 -3.44 15.66
CA ILE A 219 -11.70 -4.86 15.47
C ILE A 219 -13.21 -5.11 15.64
N GLU A 220 -13.82 -4.54 16.66
CA GLU A 220 -15.26 -4.70 16.95
C GLU A 220 -16.15 -4.07 15.87
N GLN A 221 -15.72 -2.95 15.29
CA GLN A 221 -16.45 -2.27 14.22
C GLN A 221 -16.04 -2.73 12.81
N LYS A 222 -15.23 -3.79 12.71
CA LYS A 222 -14.84 -4.33 11.41
C LYS A 222 -16.07 -4.97 10.76
N PRO A 223 -16.51 -4.47 9.60
CA PRO A 223 -17.69 -5.02 8.95
C PRO A 223 -17.38 -6.42 8.41
N ALA A 224 -18.40 -7.28 8.37
CA ALA A 224 -18.29 -8.63 7.81
C ALA A 224 -17.88 -8.61 6.32
N CYS A 225 -18.32 -7.58 5.58
CA CYS A 225 -17.92 -7.31 4.21
C CYS A 225 -17.79 -5.80 4.00
N GLY A 226 -16.90 -5.37 3.10
CA GLY A 226 -16.89 -4.00 2.63
C GLY A 226 -18.25 -3.61 2.08
N ASN A 227 -18.73 -2.41 2.41
CA ASN A 227 -19.93 -1.85 1.80
C ASN A 227 -19.49 -0.65 0.95
N LEU A 228 -19.95 0.56 1.25
CA LEU A 228 -19.47 1.79 0.66
C LEU A 228 -18.78 2.68 1.69
N SER A 229 -18.08 3.69 1.22
CA SER A 229 -17.65 4.80 2.06
C SER A 229 -17.74 6.13 1.32
N THR A 230 -18.25 7.13 2.03
CA THR A 230 -18.42 8.50 1.54
C THR A 230 -17.41 9.48 2.16
N THR A 231 -16.73 9.05 3.22
CA THR A 231 -15.86 9.91 4.03
C THR A 231 -14.42 9.98 3.53
N HIS A 232 -14.03 9.20 2.53
CA HIS A 232 -12.64 9.17 2.07
C HIS A 232 -12.46 8.66 0.65
N LYS A 233 -11.36 9.08 0.02
CA LYS A 233 -10.94 8.69 -1.33
C LYS A 233 -9.64 7.89 -1.30
N PHE A 234 -9.36 7.11 -2.35
CA PHE A 234 -8.19 6.24 -2.46
C PHE A 234 -6.85 6.93 -2.15
N TYR A 235 -6.65 8.13 -2.69
CA TYR A 235 -5.41 8.90 -2.51
C TYR A 235 -5.14 9.31 -1.05
N ASN A 236 -6.13 9.21 -0.15
CA ASN A 236 -5.96 9.48 1.27
C ASN A 236 -5.51 8.24 2.08
N ILE A 237 -5.53 7.02 1.51
CA ILE A 237 -5.38 5.75 2.26
C ILE A 237 -4.51 4.69 1.57
N GLY A 238 -3.54 5.07 0.73
CA GLY A 238 -2.57 4.06 0.29
C GLY A 238 -2.98 3.22 -0.89
N GLY A 239 -3.66 3.81 -1.88
CA GLY A 239 -4.01 3.19 -3.16
C GLY A 239 -3.71 4.13 -4.31
#